data_AF-A0A7K7Y9N7-F1
#
_entry.id   AF-A0A7K7Y9N7-F1
#
_cell.length_a   1.000
_cell.length_b   1.000
_cell.length_c   1.000
_cell.angle_alpha   90.00
_cell.angle_beta   90.00
_cell.angle_gamma   90.00
#
_symmetry.space_group_name_H-M   'P 1'
#
loop_
_entity.id
_entity.type
_entity.pdbx_description
1 polymer ?
#
loop_
_entity_poly.entity_id
_entity_poly.type
_entity_poly.pdbx_seq_one_letter_code
_entity_poly.pdbx_strand_id
1 'polypeptide(L)'
;MGGCGSSHDTRSVSFGLDKREQVRVLQGIRLTEDVVNRMKESCQCKRDNQKFPRASDGTAPSCLAAGGKPRATGTVGVVLPLPVTEDAGIFQYEQEQALVQEELLSLAKREREAACEAKQRISINEEKQKTAQV
;
A
#
# COMPACT_ATOMS: atom_id res chain seq x y z
N MET A 1 -8.63 -55.88 -26.52
CA MET A 1 -7.29 -55.32 -26.19
C MET A 1 -7.20 -53.91 -26.73
N GLY A 2 -6.44 -53.02 -26.09
CA GLY A 2 -6.26 -51.65 -26.56
C GLY A 2 -6.20 -50.61 -25.45
N GLY A 3 -5.32 -50.79 -24.46
CA GLY A 3 -5.01 -49.71 -23.53
C GLY A 3 -4.10 -48.68 -24.20
N CYS A 4 -4.49 -47.41 -24.21
CA CYS A 4 -3.61 -46.32 -24.65
C CYS A 4 -3.15 -45.53 -23.43
N GLY A 5 -1.90 -45.75 -23.03
CA GLY A 5 -1.28 -45.06 -21.90
C GLY A 5 -0.93 -43.61 -22.23
N SER A 6 -1.90 -42.71 -22.11
CA SER A 6 -1.65 -41.27 -22.06
C SER A 6 -1.26 -40.88 -20.64
N SER A 7 0.03 -40.99 -20.32
CA SER A 7 0.59 -40.59 -19.02
C SER A 7 0.70 -39.07 -18.89
N HIS A 8 -0.43 -38.36 -19.03
CA HIS A 8 -0.54 -37.04 -18.44
C HIS A 8 -0.47 -37.24 -16.92
N ASP A 9 0.51 -36.64 -16.24
CA ASP A 9 0.62 -36.62 -14.78
C ASP A 9 -0.49 -35.73 -14.19
N THR A 10 -1.74 -36.15 -14.39
CA THR A 10 -2.89 -35.62 -13.68
C THR A 10 -2.73 -36.05 -12.22
N ARG A 11 -2.11 -35.17 -11.43
CA ARG A 11 -1.98 -35.34 -9.99
C ARG A 11 -3.36 -35.59 -9.39
N SER A 12 -3.65 -36.85 -9.07
CA SER A 12 -4.89 -37.23 -8.45
C SER A 12 -4.87 -36.78 -6.99
N VAL A 13 -6.03 -36.36 -6.50
CA VAL A 13 -6.21 -35.94 -5.11
C VAL A 13 -7.44 -36.65 -4.57
N SER A 14 -7.25 -37.39 -3.47
CA SER A 14 -8.34 -37.99 -2.70
C SER A 14 -8.75 -37.07 -1.57
N PHE A 15 -10.05 -36.95 -1.31
CA PHE A 15 -10.57 -36.17 -0.20
C PHE A 15 -10.62 -37.02 1.07
N GLY A 16 -9.92 -36.58 2.12
CA GLY A 16 -10.07 -37.12 3.47
C GLY A 16 -11.13 -36.34 4.26
N LEU A 17 -11.92 -37.05 5.07
CA LEU A 17 -12.80 -36.44 6.05
C LEU A 17 -12.00 -35.98 7.27
N ASP A 18 -12.48 -34.93 7.96
CA ASP A 18 -11.90 -34.48 9.22
C ASP A 18 -12.59 -35.09 10.46
N LYS A 19 -12.20 -34.63 11.67
CA LYS A 19 -12.76 -35.10 12.95
C LYS A 19 -14.27 -34.85 13.13
N ARG A 20 -14.89 -34.07 12.25
CA ARG A 20 -16.34 -33.80 12.19
C ARG A 20 -16.98 -34.44 10.97
N GLU A 21 -16.29 -35.40 10.37
CA GLU A 21 -16.69 -36.17 9.18
C GLU A 21 -16.93 -35.29 7.94
N GLN A 22 -16.25 -34.14 7.85
CA GLN A 22 -16.42 -33.17 6.76
C GLN A 22 -15.17 -33.02 5.89
N VAL A 23 -15.36 -32.80 4.60
CA VAL A 23 -14.30 -32.38 3.67
C VAL A 23 -14.05 -30.88 3.85
N ARG A 24 -12.79 -30.49 4.09
CA ARG A 24 -12.40 -29.08 4.14
C ARG A 24 -11.64 -28.69 2.89
N VAL A 25 -12.06 -27.60 2.25
CA VAL A 25 -11.39 -27.01 1.10
C VAL A 25 -10.51 -25.85 1.57
N LEU A 26 -9.23 -25.86 1.21
CA LEU A 26 -8.32 -24.74 1.45
C LEU A 26 -8.37 -23.77 0.25
N GLN A 27 -8.54 -22.48 0.51
CA GLN A 27 -8.48 -21.46 -0.53
C GLN A 27 -7.02 -21.20 -0.91
N GLY A 28 -6.67 -21.47 -2.17
CA GLY A 28 -5.35 -21.15 -2.72
C GLY A 28 -5.27 -19.71 -3.25
N ILE A 29 -4.05 -19.19 -3.36
CA ILE A 29 -3.78 -17.91 -4.04
C ILE A 29 -3.76 -18.15 -5.55
N ARG A 30 -4.50 -17.34 -6.32
CA ARG A 30 -4.46 -17.39 -7.79
C ARG A 30 -3.26 -16.59 -8.30
N LEU A 31 -2.38 -17.24 -9.05
CA LEU A 31 -1.25 -16.57 -9.71
C LEU A 31 -1.74 -15.73 -10.90
N THR A 32 -1.06 -14.62 -11.16
CA THR A 32 -1.24 -13.80 -12.37
C THR A 32 -0.85 -14.59 -13.62
N GLU A 33 -1.56 -14.35 -14.72
CA GLU A 33 -1.37 -15.03 -16.01
C GLU A 33 0.10 -14.99 -16.48
N ASP A 34 0.80 -13.86 -16.30
CA ASP A 34 2.22 -13.72 -16.65
C ASP A 34 3.13 -14.69 -15.88
N VAL A 35 2.82 -14.98 -14.61
CA VAL A 35 3.59 -15.95 -13.81
C VAL A 35 3.32 -17.36 -14.31
N VAL A 36 2.06 -17.68 -14.62
CA VAL A 36 1.65 -18.97 -15.18
C VAL A 36 2.29 -19.22 -16.54
N ASN A 37 2.33 -18.22 -17.43
CA ASN A 37 2.94 -18.36 -18.75
C ASN A 37 4.47 -18.51 -18.69
N ARG A 38 5.18 -17.72 -17.87
CA ARG A 38 6.61 -17.96 -17.62
C ARG A 38 6.89 -19.36 -17.08
N MET A 39 6.05 -19.87 -16.17
CA MET A 39 6.19 -21.25 -15.67
C MET A 39 5.94 -22.30 -16.75
N LYS A 40 4.99 -22.09 -17.67
CA LYS A 40 4.78 -22.97 -18.83
C LYS A 40 5.94 -22.91 -19.84
N GLU A 41 6.44 -21.72 -20.13
CA GLU A 41 7.50 -21.47 -21.11
C GLU A 41 8.87 -21.96 -20.62
N SER A 42 9.19 -21.77 -19.32
CA SER A 42 10.41 -22.30 -18.71
C SER A 42 10.49 -23.83 -18.77
N CYS A 43 9.35 -24.53 -18.78
CA CYS A 43 9.30 -25.98 -19.03
C CYS A 43 9.56 -26.37 -20.50
N GLN A 44 9.42 -25.44 -21.46
CA GLN A 44 9.61 -25.69 -22.90
C GLN A 44 10.96 -25.17 -23.44
N CYS A 45 11.60 -24.20 -22.77
CA CYS A 45 12.83 -23.50 -23.16
C CYS A 45 14.11 -24.39 -23.29
N LYS A 46 14.00 -25.71 -23.06
CA LYS A 46 15.08 -26.69 -23.34
C LYS A 46 15.21 -27.08 -24.82
N ARG A 47 14.31 -26.59 -25.70
CA ARG A 47 14.42 -26.76 -27.15
C ARG A 47 14.61 -25.40 -27.82
N ASP A 48 15.68 -25.30 -28.59
CA ASP A 48 15.93 -24.29 -29.64
C ASP A 48 15.97 -22.81 -29.23
N ASN A 49 17.07 -22.42 -28.56
CA ASN A 49 17.50 -21.03 -28.47
C ASN A 49 18.85 -20.82 -29.19
N GLN A 50 18.82 -20.37 -30.45
CA GLN A 50 19.98 -19.74 -31.10
C GLN A 50 19.59 -18.72 -32.19
N LYS A 51 19.69 -17.43 -31.84
CA LYS A 51 20.31 -16.29 -32.57
C LYS A 51 19.53 -14.97 -32.48
N PHE A 52 20.32 -13.91 -32.32
CA PHE A 52 19.96 -12.53 -32.01
C PHE A 52 19.44 -11.74 -33.25
N PRO A 53 18.84 -10.55 -33.07
CA PRO A 53 17.99 -9.92 -34.08
C PRO A 53 18.76 -9.20 -35.20
N ARG A 54 18.12 -9.03 -36.36
CA ARG A 54 18.63 -8.31 -37.52
C ARG A 54 17.68 -7.14 -37.85
N ALA A 55 18.22 -5.93 -37.94
CA ALA A 55 17.46 -4.68 -38.14
C ALA A 55 17.28 -4.31 -39.62
N SER A 56 16.28 -3.45 -39.91
CA SER A 56 16.03 -2.61 -41.12
C SER A 56 14.51 -2.46 -41.31
N ASP A 57 13.90 -1.33 -41.70
CA ASP A 57 14.25 0.10 -41.65
C ASP A 57 12.93 0.91 -41.70
N GLY A 58 12.94 2.16 -41.22
CA GLY A 58 11.77 3.05 -41.25
C GLY A 58 11.90 4.20 -42.26
N THR A 59 10.78 4.71 -42.77
CA THR A 59 10.74 5.89 -43.67
C THR A 59 9.59 6.83 -43.28
N ALA A 60 9.91 8.09 -42.99
CA ALA A 60 8.98 9.23 -42.73
C ALA A 60 8.92 10.18 -43.95
N PRO A 61 8.14 11.30 -43.98
CA PRO A 61 8.40 12.56 -43.21
C PRO A 61 7.11 13.26 -42.65
N SER A 62 7.11 14.02 -41.53
CA SER A 62 7.56 15.43 -41.30
C SER A 62 6.73 16.52 -42.07
N CYS A 63 6.37 17.73 -41.57
CA CYS A 63 7.00 18.65 -40.59
C CYS A 63 6.02 19.53 -39.72
N LEU A 64 6.65 20.28 -38.79
CA LEU A 64 6.34 21.51 -37.98
C LEU A 64 5.35 22.58 -38.59
N ALA A 65 4.73 23.54 -37.87
CA ALA A 65 5.14 24.28 -36.65
C ALA A 65 3.99 25.04 -35.91
N ALA A 66 4.36 25.78 -34.83
CA ALA A 66 3.57 26.72 -33.98
C ALA A 66 2.55 26.11 -32.98
N GLY A 67 2.51 26.52 -31.69
CA GLY A 67 3.40 27.39 -30.93
C GLY A 67 2.82 27.76 -29.55
N GLY A 68 3.46 27.34 -28.45
CA GLY A 68 3.03 27.68 -27.08
C GLY A 68 3.89 27.03 -26.00
N LYS A 69 4.33 27.81 -24.99
CA LYS A 69 5.16 27.37 -23.85
C LYS A 69 4.73 28.16 -22.60
N PRO A 70 4.53 27.48 -21.44
CA PRO A 70 5.51 27.52 -20.34
C PRO A 70 5.88 26.10 -19.86
N ARG A 71 7.16 25.76 -19.61
CA ARG A 71 7.93 25.95 -18.36
C ARG A 71 7.55 24.98 -17.22
N ALA A 72 8.31 23.89 -17.15
CA ALA A 72 8.92 23.25 -15.97
C ALA A 72 8.25 23.34 -14.57
N THR A 73 7.65 22.22 -14.19
CA THR A 73 7.79 21.49 -12.90
C THR A 73 7.28 20.06 -13.16
N GLY A 74 7.61 19.02 -12.40
CA GLY A 74 8.44 18.90 -11.22
C GLY A 74 8.38 17.44 -10.73
N THR A 75 9.39 17.03 -9.96
CA THR A 75 9.57 15.70 -9.38
C THR A 75 8.33 15.12 -8.69
N VAL A 76 7.90 13.93 -9.12
CA VAL A 76 7.42 12.82 -8.28
C VAL A 76 7.66 11.55 -9.12
N GLY A 77 8.62 10.70 -8.79
CA GLY A 77 8.81 10.12 -7.47
C GLY A 77 8.04 8.81 -7.44
N VAL A 78 8.51 7.81 -8.22
CA VAL A 78 7.98 6.45 -8.17
C VAL A 78 8.43 5.85 -6.84
N VAL A 79 7.65 6.11 -5.79
CA VAL A 79 7.77 5.40 -4.53
C VAL A 79 7.29 3.98 -4.80
N LEU A 80 8.25 3.07 -5.00
CA LEU A 80 7.98 1.64 -4.92
C LEU A 80 7.33 1.37 -3.56
N PRO A 81 6.29 0.52 -3.48
CA PRO A 81 5.86 -0.03 -2.21
C PRO A 81 7.04 -0.74 -1.54
N LEU A 82 7.56 -0.14 -0.47
CA LEU A 82 8.64 -0.69 0.32
C LEU A 82 8.18 -2.07 0.86
N PRO A 83 9.04 -3.12 0.87
CA PRO A 83 8.67 -4.38 1.49
C PRO A 83 8.30 -4.13 2.95
N VAL A 84 7.15 -4.66 3.37
CA VAL A 84 6.69 -4.60 4.76
C VAL A 84 7.61 -5.48 5.60
N THR A 85 8.71 -4.90 6.08
CA THR A 85 9.40 -5.40 7.26
C THR A 85 8.52 -5.09 8.46
N GLU A 86 8.29 -6.07 9.33
CA GLU A 86 7.43 -5.93 10.52
C GLU A 86 7.91 -4.76 11.41
N ASP A 87 9.23 -4.58 11.45
CA ASP A 87 9.98 -3.46 12.02
C ASP A 87 9.46 -2.07 11.58
N ALA A 88 9.19 -1.86 10.28
CA ALA A 88 8.71 -0.58 9.77
C ALA A 88 7.29 -0.22 10.25
N GLY A 89 6.48 -1.21 10.64
CA GLY A 89 5.17 -0.99 11.27
C GLY A 89 5.30 -0.56 12.74
N ILE A 90 6.27 -1.14 13.46
CA ILE A 90 6.51 -0.84 14.88
C ILE A 90 6.99 0.61 15.05
N PHE A 91 7.94 1.07 14.23
CA PHE A 91 8.42 2.46 14.28
C PHE A 91 7.32 3.50 13.97
N GLN A 92 6.41 3.21 13.04
CA GLN A 92 5.27 4.09 12.76
C GLN A 92 4.29 4.16 13.94
N TYR A 93 3.97 3.01 14.54
CA TYR A 93 3.11 2.95 15.72
C TYR A 93 3.70 3.71 16.93
N GLU A 94 5.01 3.61 17.17
CA GLU A 94 5.69 4.34 18.24
C GLU A 94 5.72 5.86 17.98
N GLN A 95 5.87 6.28 16.72
CA GLN A 95 5.73 7.69 16.32
C GLN A 95 4.30 8.21 16.54
N GLU A 96 3.28 7.46 16.16
CA GLU A 96 1.87 7.82 16.39
C GLU A 96 1.55 7.91 17.89
N GLN A 97 2.05 6.98 18.70
CA GLN A 97 1.96 7.03 20.17
C GLN A 97 2.51 8.34 20.75
N ALA A 98 3.68 8.79 20.29
CA ALA A 98 4.29 10.03 20.75
C ALA A 98 3.43 11.27 20.42
N LEU A 99 2.89 11.35 19.19
CA LEU A 99 2.02 12.44 18.76
C LEU A 99 0.71 12.48 19.56
N VAL A 100 0.10 11.32 19.85
CA VAL A 100 -1.11 11.23 20.68
C VAL A 100 -0.84 11.72 22.11
N GLN A 101 0.31 11.40 22.70
CA GLN A 101 0.69 11.90 24.02
C GLN A 101 0.93 13.42 24.04
N GLU A 102 1.58 13.97 23.00
CA GLU A 102 1.79 15.41 22.85
C GLU A 102 0.47 16.18 22.74
N GLU A 103 -0.45 15.72 21.89
CA GLU A 103 -1.77 16.35 21.73
C GLU A 103 -2.60 16.33 23.02
N LEU A 104 -2.59 15.21 23.76
CA LEU A 104 -3.26 15.12 25.06
C LEU A 104 -2.68 16.10 26.09
N LEU A 105 -1.36 16.25 26.14
CA LEU A 105 -0.69 17.21 27.03
C LEU A 105 -0.98 18.67 26.63
N SER A 106 -0.97 18.95 25.32
CA SER A 106 -1.31 20.24 24.72
C SER A 106 -2.75 20.65 25.05
N LEU A 107 -3.70 19.72 24.95
CA LEU A 107 -5.10 19.90 25.32
C LEU A 107 -5.27 20.17 26.82
N ALA A 108 -4.66 19.35 27.68
CA ALA A 108 -4.73 19.52 29.14
C ALA A 108 -4.13 20.87 29.60
N LYS A 109 -3.05 21.32 28.95
CA LYS A 109 -2.48 22.65 29.19
C LYS A 109 -3.46 23.76 28.79
N ARG A 110 -4.03 23.69 27.58
CA ARG A 110 -5.00 24.68 27.06
C ARG A 110 -6.26 24.74 27.93
N GLU A 111 -6.76 23.60 28.41
CA GLU A 111 -7.90 23.52 29.33
C GLU A 111 -7.57 24.21 30.67
N ARG A 112 -6.39 23.95 31.25
CA ARG A 112 -5.95 24.61 32.48
C ARG A 112 -5.82 26.12 32.31
N GLU A 113 -5.28 26.58 31.18
CA GLU A 113 -5.16 28.01 30.86
C GLU A 113 -6.54 28.66 30.73
N ALA A 114 -7.47 28.05 29.99
CA ALA A 114 -8.85 28.53 29.87
C ALA A 114 -9.59 28.55 31.22
N ALA A 115 -9.38 27.55 32.09
CA ALA A 115 -9.95 27.52 33.43
C ALA A 115 -9.35 28.60 34.36
N CYS A 116 -8.05 28.89 34.23
CA CYS A 116 -7.41 30.01 34.94
C CYS A 116 -7.93 31.36 34.45
N GLU A 117 -8.04 31.58 33.14
CA GLU A 117 -8.63 32.79 32.57
C GLU A 117 -10.08 32.99 33.02
N ALA A 118 -10.90 31.93 33.02
CA ALA A 118 -12.29 32.00 33.47
C ALA A 118 -12.38 32.47 34.93
N LYS A 119 -11.56 31.89 35.83
CA LYS A 119 -11.45 32.30 37.24
C LYS A 119 -11.02 33.77 37.37
N GLN A 120 -10.03 34.21 36.58
CA GLN A 120 -9.55 35.59 36.59
C GLN A 120 -10.63 36.57 36.11
N ARG A 121 -11.37 36.24 35.04
CA ARG A 121 -12.49 37.05 34.53
C ARG A 121 -13.62 37.17 35.56
N ILE A 122 -13.94 36.11 36.29
CA ILE A 122 -14.91 36.13 37.40
C ILE A 122 -14.42 37.07 38.51
N SER A 123 -13.17 36.92 38.97
CA SER A 123 -12.57 37.78 40.00
C SER A 123 -12.61 39.27 39.64
N ILE A 124 -12.28 39.63 38.39
CA ILE A 124 -12.32 41.02 37.90
C ILE A 124 -13.76 41.55 37.86
N ASN A 125 -14.74 40.72 37.48
CA ASN A 125 -16.14 41.13 37.46
C ASN A 125 -16.72 41.33 38.87
N GLU A 126 -16.36 40.48 39.83
CA GLU A 126 -16.74 40.68 41.24
C GLU A 126 -16.14 41.96 41.83
N GLU A 127 -14.88 42.28 41.52
CA GLU A 127 -14.23 43.51 41.98
C GLU A 127 -14.95 44.74 41.42
N LYS A 128 -15.27 44.75 40.11
CA LYS A 128 -16.05 45.81 39.46
C LYS A 128 -17.46 45.96 40.04
N GLN A 129 -18.12 44.86 40.41
CA GLN A 129 -19.44 44.91 41.06
C GLN A 129 -19.36 45.46 42.49
N LYS A 130 -18.26 45.23 43.20
CA LYS A 130 -18.03 45.79 44.55
C LYS A 130 -17.75 47.29 44.48
N THR A 131 -16.93 47.75 43.53
CA THR A 131 -16.61 49.18 43.37
C THR A 131 -17.74 50.02 42.78
N ALA A 132 -18.69 49.42 42.05
CA ALA A 132 -19.89 50.11 41.54
C ALA A 132 -21.03 50.25 42.56
N GLN A 133 -20.88 49.73 43.79
CA GLN A 133 -21.87 49.80 44.89
C GLN A 133 -21.44 50.75 46.03
N VAL A 134 -20.39 51.55 45.82
CA VAL A 134 -19.82 52.53 46.76
C VAL A 134 -19.91 53.92 46.15
#